data_AF-A0A2A7D4I6-F1
#
_entry.id   AF-A0A2A7D4I6-F1
#
_cell.length_a   1.000
_cell.length_b   1.000
_cell.length_c   1.000
_cell.angle_alpha   90.00
_cell.angle_beta   90.00
_cell.angle_gamma   90.00
#
_symmetry.space_group_name_H-M   'P 1'
#
loop_
_entity.id
_entity.type
_entity.pdbx_description
1 polymer ?
#
loop_
_entity_poly.entity_id
_entity_poly.type
_entity_poly.pdbx_seq_one_letter_code
_entity_poly.pdbx_strand_id
1 'polypeptide(L)'
;MCEVRTETRYFNKAVCLVCGHQDKVYHSSKEEYQEVTVCPKCNGAFVDAWELGKYEKHINKHKECEHKYQVLDSETISLYADEGRTSQEVSATFYCEKCLDIRCKKRRIEKWE
;
A
#
# COMPACT_ATOMS: atom_id res chain seq x y z
N MET A 1 -46.15 -23.87 -17.62
CA MET A 1 -44.92 -23.58 -18.40
C MET A 1 -43.94 -22.95 -17.44
N CYS A 2 -42.84 -23.62 -17.10
CA CYS A 2 -41.81 -23.04 -16.25
C CYS A 2 -40.88 -22.20 -17.12
N GLU A 3 -40.92 -20.87 -16.95
CA GLU A 3 -39.96 -19.97 -17.58
C GLU A 3 -38.60 -20.17 -16.90
N VAL A 4 -37.72 -20.93 -17.54
CA VAL A 4 -36.31 -20.97 -17.16
C VAL A 4 -35.71 -19.63 -17.60
N ARG A 5 -35.77 -18.63 -16.71
CA ARG A 5 -35.03 -17.38 -16.89
C ARG A 5 -33.55 -17.71 -16.81
N THR A 6 -32.88 -17.80 -17.95
CA THR A 6 -31.43 -17.81 -18.02
C THR A 6 -30.95 -16.42 -17.63
N GLU A 7 -30.80 -16.19 -16.32
CA GLU A 7 -30.20 -14.97 -15.79
C GLU A 7 -28.73 -14.95 -16.21
N THR A 8 -28.40 -14.10 -17.19
CA THR A 8 -27.02 -13.85 -17.59
C THR A 8 -26.31 -13.20 -16.42
N ARG A 9 -25.54 -13.98 -15.64
CA ARG A 9 -24.77 -13.47 -14.51
C ARG A 9 -23.49 -12.81 -15.02
N TYR A 10 -23.37 -11.51 -14.82
CA TYR A 10 -22.15 -10.78 -15.09
C TYR A 10 -21.17 -11.00 -13.95
N PHE A 11 -19.87 -10.99 -14.25
CA PHE A 11 -18.86 -11.07 -13.22
C PHE A 11 -17.61 -10.30 -13.61
N ASN A 12 -16.90 -9.84 -12.59
CA ASN A 12 -15.54 -9.36 -12.69
C ASN A 12 -14.60 -10.18 -11.82
N LYS A 13 -13.29 -10.12 -12.12
CA LYS A 13 -12.26 -10.72 -11.26
C LYS A 13 -11.82 -9.66 -10.27
N ALA A 14 -11.90 -9.98 -8.98
CA ALA A 14 -11.47 -9.09 -7.91
C ALA A 14 -10.26 -9.67 -7.16
N VAL A 15 -9.43 -8.78 -6.61
CA VAL A 15 -8.28 -9.11 -5.77
C VAL A 15 -8.33 -8.29 -4.48
N CYS A 16 -7.99 -8.93 -3.36
CA CYS A 16 -7.93 -8.27 -2.07
C CYS A 16 -6.58 -7.58 -1.90
N LEU A 17 -6.60 -6.27 -1.61
CA LEU A 17 -5.38 -5.50 -1.38
C LEU A 17 -4.69 -5.81 -0.03
N VAL A 18 -5.40 -6.49 0.88
CA VAL A 18 -4.87 -6.84 2.22
C VAL A 18 -4.26 -8.24 2.23
N CYS A 19 -5.01 -9.25 1.77
CA CYS A 19 -4.59 -10.66 1.87
C CYS A 19 -4.23 -11.32 0.53
N GLY A 20 -4.32 -10.60 -0.59
CA GLY A 20 -4.00 -11.13 -1.92
C GLY A 20 -4.97 -12.16 -2.48
N HIS A 21 -6.04 -12.51 -1.75
CA HIS A 21 -7.08 -13.41 -2.25
C HIS A 21 -7.69 -12.89 -3.55
N GLN A 22 -7.91 -13.78 -4.53
CA GLN A 22 -8.59 -13.48 -5.78
C GLN A 22 -9.84 -14.35 -5.94
N ASP A 23 -10.92 -13.78 -6.47
CA ASP A 23 -12.15 -14.50 -6.80
C ASP A 23 -12.99 -13.75 -7.85
N LYS A 24 -14.06 -14.37 -8.33
CA LYS A 24 -15.07 -13.74 -9.18
C LYS A 24 -16.16 -13.13 -8.32
N VAL A 25 -16.45 -11.85 -8.54
CA VAL A 25 -17.61 -11.18 -7.96
C VAL A 25 -18.72 -11.17 -9.01
N TYR A 26 -19.85 -11.78 -8.69
CA TYR A 26 -21.00 -11.89 -9.59
C TYR A 26 -22.01 -10.78 -9.28
N HIS A 27 -22.63 -10.23 -10.32
CA HIS A 27 -23.64 -9.20 -10.23
C HIS A 27 -24.73 -9.40 -11.29
N SER A 28 -25.95 -8.91 -11.02
CA SER A 28 -27.14 -9.24 -11.82
C SER A 28 -27.19 -8.46 -13.14
N SER A 29 -26.60 -7.25 -13.15
CA SER A 29 -26.52 -6.39 -14.34
C SER A 29 -25.24 -5.55 -14.33
N LYS A 30 -24.93 -4.87 -15.44
CA LYS A 30 -23.74 -4.00 -15.51
C LYS A 30 -23.86 -2.76 -14.62
N GLU A 31 -25.07 -2.32 -14.32
CA GLU A 31 -25.35 -1.14 -13.49
C GLU A 31 -25.11 -1.42 -11.99
N GLU A 32 -25.25 -2.69 -11.56
CA GLU A 32 -24.93 -3.13 -10.20
C GLU A 32 -23.42 -3.34 -9.96
N TYR A 33 -22.60 -3.15 -10.99
CA TYR A 33 -21.15 -3.28 -10.89
C TYR A 33 -20.58 -2.28 -9.88
N GLN A 34 -19.71 -2.80 -9.00
CA GLN A 34 -18.94 -2.00 -8.05
C GLN A 34 -17.46 -2.33 -8.21
N GLU A 35 -16.65 -1.28 -8.41
CA GLU A 35 -15.20 -1.41 -8.56
C GLU A 35 -14.53 -1.94 -7.29
N VAL A 36 -15.10 -1.60 -6.13
CA VAL A 36 -14.61 -2.00 -4.81
C VAL A 36 -15.74 -2.65 -4.03
N THR A 37 -15.49 -3.84 -3.54
CA THR A 37 -16.37 -4.62 -2.65
C THR A 37 -15.59 -5.08 -1.41
N VAL A 38 -16.20 -5.91 -0.56
CA VAL A 38 -15.59 -6.42 0.67
C VAL A 38 -15.03 -7.82 0.45
N CYS A 39 -13.79 -8.05 0.89
CA CYS A 39 -13.15 -9.35 0.75
C CYS A 39 -13.79 -10.36 1.71
N PRO A 40 -14.25 -11.53 1.23
CA PRO A 40 -14.90 -12.53 2.07
C PRO A 40 -13.96 -13.20 3.08
N LYS A 41 -12.63 -13.06 2.92
CA LYS A 41 -11.64 -13.70 3.80
C LYS A 41 -11.17 -12.84 4.96
N CYS A 42 -11.03 -11.53 4.75
CA CYS A 42 -10.42 -10.63 5.73
C CYS A 42 -11.15 -9.30 5.90
N ASN A 43 -12.30 -9.11 5.25
CA ASN A 43 -13.05 -7.86 5.21
C ASN A 43 -12.27 -6.65 4.66
N GLY A 44 -11.11 -6.89 4.04
CA GLY A 44 -10.34 -5.86 3.35
C GLY A 44 -10.98 -5.43 2.04
N ALA A 45 -10.44 -4.37 1.43
CA ALA A 45 -10.89 -3.90 0.11
C ALA A 45 -10.65 -4.99 -0.95
N PHE A 46 -11.72 -5.34 -1.68
CA PHE A 46 -11.74 -6.34 -2.74
C PHE A 46 -12.06 -5.67 -4.06
N VAL A 47 -11.02 -5.42 -4.85
CA VAL A 47 -11.03 -4.47 -5.96
C VAL A 47 -10.97 -5.20 -7.29
N ASP A 48 -11.69 -4.71 -8.29
CA ASP A 48 -11.61 -5.21 -9.66
C ASP A 48 -10.16 -5.16 -10.20
N ALA A 49 -9.68 -6.32 -10.66
CA ALA A 49 -8.33 -6.45 -11.19
C ALA A 49 -8.09 -5.67 -12.50
N TRP A 50 -9.12 -5.48 -13.33
CA TRP A 50 -9.05 -4.65 -14.53
C TRP A 50 -8.89 -3.18 -14.20
N GLU A 51 -9.65 -2.68 -13.21
CA GLU A 51 -9.50 -1.30 -12.72
C GLU A 51 -8.10 -1.08 -12.12
N LEU A 52 -7.61 -2.00 -11.29
CA LEU A 52 -6.24 -1.95 -10.77
C LEU A 52 -5.19 -1.86 -11.89
N GLY A 53 -5.35 -2.62 -12.97
CA GLY A 53 -4.46 -2.58 -14.12
C GLY A 53 -4.41 -1.22 -14.83
N LYS A 54 -5.46 -0.39 -14.72
CA LYS A 54 -5.41 1.00 -15.23
C LYS A 54 -4.45 1.85 -14.39
N TYR A 55 -4.48 1.71 -13.07
CA TYR A 55 -3.64 2.48 -12.16
C TYR A 55 -2.19 1.98 -12.11
N GLU A 56 -1.94 0.69 -12.33
CA GLU A 56 -0.57 0.13 -12.35
C GLU A 56 0.31 0.78 -13.43
N LYS A 57 -0.28 1.22 -14.56
CA LYS A 57 0.41 2.00 -15.60
C LYS A 57 0.92 3.36 -15.10
N HIS A 58 0.33 3.90 -14.03
CA HIS A 58 0.78 5.13 -13.40
C HIS A 58 1.83 4.88 -12.31
N ILE A 59 1.83 3.70 -11.68
CA ILE A 59 2.80 3.32 -10.64
C ILE A 59 4.15 2.91 -11.27
N ASN A 60 4.15 2.24 -12.42
CA ASN A 60 5.39 1.90 -13.14
C ASN A 60 6.08 3.09 -13.83
N LYS A 61 5.57 4.33 -13.65
CA LYS A 61 6.32 5.56 -13.95
C LYS A 61 7.33 5.92 -12.87
N HIS A 62 7.42 5.16 -11.77
CA HIS A 62 8.52 5.23 -10.82
C HIS A 62 9.79 4.60 -11.41
N LYS A 63 10.29 5.20 -12.51
CA LYS A 63 11.72 5.31 -12.74
C LYS A 63 12.35 5.86 -11.46
N GLU A 64 13.59 5.47 -11.17
CA GLU A 64 14.41 6.02 -10.10
C GLU A 64 14.07 7.50 -9.86
N CYS A 65 13.39 7.75 -8.74
CA CYS A 65 12.82 9.06 -8.44
C CYS A 65 14.00 10.00 -8.15
N GLU A 66 14.49 10.76 -9.15
CA GLU A 66 15.51 11.84 -9.01
C GLU A 66 15.01 13.02 -8.15
N HIS A 67 13.85 12.89 -7.50
CA HIS A 67 13.18 13.98 -6.83
C HIS A 67 13.80 14.26 -5.46
N LYS A 68 13.84 15.56 -5.13
CA LYS A 68 14.35 16.08 -3.85
C LYS A 68 13.45 15.61 -2.70
N TYR A 69 13.93 14.67 -1.90
CA TYR A 69 13.28 14.30 -0.65
C TYR A 69 13.34 15.47 0.34
N GLN A 70 12.19 15.78 0.94
CA GLN A 70 12.07 16.72 2.05
C GLN A 70 12.14 15.94 3.37
N VAL A 71 12.78 16.51 4.39
CA VAL A 71 12.75 15.93 5.74
C VAL A 71 11.38 16.27 6.35
N LEU A 72 10.61 15.24 6.67
CA LEU A 72 9.35 15.41 7.42
C LEU A 72 9.61 15.51 8.92
N ASP A 73 10.49 14.63 9.41
CA ASP A 73 10.74 14.47 10.83
C ASP A 73 12.16 13.93 11.07
N SER A 74 12.73 14.27 12.21
CA SER A 74 13.99 13.71 12.66
C SER A 74 14.00 13.59 14.18
N GLU A 75 14.36 12.40 14.67
CA GLU A 75 14.47 12.10 16.09
C GLU A 75 15.92 11.75 16.43
N THR A 76 16.36 12.12 17.63
CA THR A 76 17.65 11.72 18.18
C THR A 76 17.44 11.18 19.58
N ILE A 77 17.82 9.92 19.77
CA ILE A 77 17.70 9.20 21.04
C ILE A 77 19.12 9.00 21.57
N SER A 78 19.44 9.60 22.71
CA SER A 78 20.68 9.32 23.44
C SER A 78 20.47 8.14 24.40
N LEU A 79 21.33 7.15 24.29
CA LEU A 79 21.41 6.01 25.20
C LEU A 79 22.69 6.17 26.03
N TYR A 80 22.52 6.20 27.35
CA TYR A 80 23.61 6.25 28.32
C TYR A 80 23.87 4.84 28.85
N ALA A 81 25.12 4.40 28.81
CA ALA A 81 25.55 3.21 29.55
C ALA A 81 26.36 3.63 30.78
N ASP A 82 26.24 2.88 31.88
CA ASP A 82 26.82 3.17 33.20
C ASP A 82 28.37 3.27 33.24
N GLU A 83 29.06 3.05 32.12
CA GLU A 83 30.53 3.04 31.99
C GLU A 83 31.10 4.12 31.04
N GLY A 84 30.41 5.26 30.88
CA GLY A 84 30.91 6.41 30.10
C GLY A 84 30.78 6.30 28.58
N ARG A 85 30.34 5.14 28.06
CA ARG A 85 30.00 4.99 26.64
C ARG A 85 28.63 5.59 26.36
N THR A 86 28.59 6.59 25.47
CA THR A 86 27.33 7.18 24.99
C THR A 86 27.09 6.73 23.55
N SER A 87 25.90 6.20 23.28
CA SER A 87 25.46 5.92 21.90
C SER A 87 24.26 6.79 21.56
N GLN A 88 24.29 7.41 20.39
CA GLN A 88 23.17 8.20 19.88
C GLN A 88 22.57 7.46 18.69
N GLU A 89 21.26 7.25 18.71
CA GLU A 89 20.50 6.81 17.54
C GLU A 89 19.84 8.03 16.91
N VAL A 90 20.12 8.27 15.64
CA VAL A 90 19.51 9.35 14.85
C VAL A 90 18.63 8.71 13.80
N SER A 91 17.35 9.06 13.77
CA SER A 91 16.40 8.68 12.73
C SER A 91 15.90 9.90 11.99
N ALA A 92 15.71 9.78 10.67
CA ALA A 92 15.12 10.81 9.85
C ALA A 92 14.12 10.18 8.87
N THR A 93 12.96 10.82 8.75
CA THR A 93 11.88 10.45 7.83
C THR A 93 11.87 11.43 6.68
N PHE A 94 11.89 10.89 5.47
CA PHE A 94 12.01 11.61 4.21
C PHE A 94 10.76 11.38 3.37
N TYR A 95 10.25 12.43 2.75
CA TYR A 95 9.09 12.36 1.87
C TYR A 95 9.37 12.99 0.52
N CYS A 96 8.84 12.35 -0.52
CA CYS A 96 8.86 12.90 -1.87
C CYS A 96 7.43 13.12 -2.37
N GLU A 97 6.98 14.38 -2.40
CA GLU A 97 5.66 14.78 -2.91
C GLU A 97 5.34 14.28 -4.32
N LYS A 98 6.36 14.19 -5.19
CA LYS A 98 6.18 13.75 -6.58
C LYS A 98 5.95 12.25 -6.72
N CYS A 99 6.44 11.47 -5.76
CA CYS A 99 6.36 10.02 -5.77
C CYS A 99 5.39 9.52 -4.67
N LEU A 100 4.87 10.42 -3.82
CA LEU A 100 4.19 10.09 -2.57
C LEU A 100 4.93 9.02 -1.74
N ASP A 101 6.27 8.97 -1.87
CA ASP A 101 7.13 7.95 -1.27
C ASP A 101 7.66 8.43 0.08
N ILE A 102 7.68 7.54 1.07
CA ILE A 102 8.17 7.81 2.42
C ILE A 102 9.32 6.85 2.73
N ARG A 103 10.47 7.39 3.16
CA ARG A 103 11.66 6.61 3.55
C ARG A 103 12.11 6.99 4.94
N CYS A 104 12.45 6.00 5.75
CA CYS A 104 13.08 6.21 7.06
C CYS A 104 14.53 5.73 7.00
N LYS A 105 15.47 6.56 7.48
CA LYS A 105 16.87 6.14 7.71
C LYS A 105 17.19 6.26 9.19
N LYS A 106 17.87 5.24 9.72
CA LYS A 106 18.38 5.21 11.08
C LYS A 106 19.89 5.03 11.07
N ARG A 107 20.59 5.74 11.95
CA ARG A 107 22.03 5.61 12.14
C ARG A 107 22.37 5.66 13.61
N ARG A 108 23.13 4.68 14.08
CA ARG A 108 23.74 4.68 15.41
C ARG A 108 25.13 5.30 15.34
N ILE A 109 25.40 6.23 16.24
CA ILE A 109 26.67 6.93 16.41
C ILE A 109 27.19 6.55 17.79
N GLU A 110 28.34 5.90 17.82
CA GLU A 110 29.05 5.57 19.06
C GLU A 110 30.07 6.67 19.33
N LYS A 111 30.00 7.30 20.51
CA LYS A 111 31.01 8.23 20.96
C LYS A 111 31.93 7.50 21.94
N TRP A 112 33.22 7.49 21.59
CA TRP A 112 34.30 7.03 22.45
C TRP A 112 35.00 8.30 22.99
N GLU A 113 35.06 8.46 24.32
CA GLU A 113 35.87 9.50 24.97
C GLU A 113 37.34 9.09 25.04
#